data_AF-A0A967RT66-F1
#
_entry.id   AF-A0A967RT66-F1
#
_cell.length_a   1.000
_cell.length_b   1.000
_cell.length_c   1.000
_cell.angle_alpha   90.00
_cell.angle_beta   90.00
_cell.angle_gamma   90.00
#
_symmetry.space_group_name_H-M   'P 1'
#
loop_
_entity.id
_entity.type
_entity.pdbx_description
1 polymer ?
#
loop_
_entity_poly.entity_id
_entity_poly.type
_entity_poly.pdbx_seq_one_letter_code
_entity_poly.pdbx_strand_id
1 'polypeptide(L)'
;VVGIKGPLTTPVGGGIRSLNVTLRQVLDLYACVRPVRYYKGVPAPVRFPEKVDMVVFRENTEDVYAGIEWPAGSPEANRLASYIKEHLNKEIRPDSAIGIKPMSKMASQR
;
A
#
# COMPACT_ATOMS: atom_id res chain seq x y z
N VAL A 1 2.91 8.07 22.39
CA VAL A 1 2.87 6.66 22.83
C VAL A 1 3.94 5.89 22.06
N VAL A 2 4.70 5.02 22.71
CA VAL A 2 5.69 4.14 22.06
C VAL A 2 5.26 2.70 22.31
N GLY A 3 5.29 1.85 21.28
CA GLY A 3 4.86 0.46 21.37
C GLY A 3 5.67 -0.46 20.47
N ILE A 4 5.85 -1.70 20.93
CA ILE A 4 6.50 -2.78 20.18
C ILE A 4 5.47 -3.89 19.93
N LYS A 5 5.46 -4.46 18.72
CA LYS A 5 4.55 -5.57 18.36
C LYS A 5 5.26 -6.62 17.53
N GLY A 6 4.84 -7.88 17.71
CA GLY A 6 5.20 -8.99 16.82
C GLY A 6 4.42 -8.97 15.49
N PRO A 7 4.62 -9.97 14.63
CA PRO A 7 3.85 -10.13 13.39
C PRO A 7 2.37 -10.42 13.71
N LEU A 8 1.48 -9.93 12.85
CA LEU A 8 0.03 -10.18 12.93
C LEU A 8 -0.44 -10.79 11.61
N THR A 9 -1.05 -11.97 11.65
CA THR A 9 -1.58 -12.67 10.48
C THR A 9 -2.81 -11.95 9.95
N THR A 10 -2.83 -11.63 8.65
CA THR A 10 -4.03 -11.17 7.94
C THR A 10 -4.51 -12.30 7.02
N PRO A 11 -5.77 -12.76 7.12
CA PRO A 11 -6.30 -13.76 6.20
C PRO A 11 -6.25 -13.25 4.75
N VAL A 12 -5.92 -14.13 3.80
CA VAL A 12 -5.91 -13.80 2.36
C VAL A 12 -7.26 -14.16 1.76
N GLY A 13 -7.88 -13.23 1.02
CA GLY A 13 -9.08 -13.49 0.21
C GLY A 13 -10.43 -13.49 0.94
N GLY A 14 -10.47 -13.23 2.25
CA GLY A 14 -11.73 -13.08 2.99
C GLY A 14 -11.55 -12.39 4.34
N GLY A 15 -12.39 -11.39 4.62
CA GLY A 15 -12.47 -10.73 5.93
C GLY A 15 -11.88 -9.32 6.00
N ILE A 16 -11.64 -8.89 7.25
CA ILE A 16 -11.26 -7.53 7.65
C ILE A 16 -9.99 -7.03 6.96
N ARG A 17 -9.95 -5.72 6.72
CA ARG A 17 -8.75 -4.98 6.31
C ARG A 17 -7.58 -5.32 7.26
N SER A 18 -6.36 -5.46 6.71
CA SER A 18 -5.19 -5.85 7.49
C SER A 18 -5.07 -5.03 8.78
N LEU A 19 -4.96 -5.72 9.93
CA LEU A 19 -4.83 -5.05 11.23
C LEU A 19 -3.67 -4.06 11.26
N ASN A 20 -2.56 -4.39 10.59
CA ASN A 20 -1.40 -3.50 10.51
C ASN A 20 -1.73 -2.22 9.73
N VAL A 21 -2.55 -2.31 8.68
CA VAL A 21 -3.01 -1.15 7.89
C VAL A 21 -3.95 -0.30 8.73
N THR A 22 -4.94 -0.92 9.37
CA THR A 22 -5.89 -0.21 10.24
C THR A 22 -5.17 0.54 11.37
N LEU A 23 -4.21 -0.11 12.05
CA LEU A 23 -3.43 0.52 13.11
C LEU A 23 -2.67 1.77 12.62
N ARG A 24 -2.09 1.72 11.42
CA ARG A 24 -1.36 2.88 10.88
C ARG A 24 -2.29 4.04 10.58
N GLN A 25 -3.47 3.75 10.06
CA GLN A 25 -4.46 4.77 9.71
C GLN A 25 -5.06 5.43 10.95
N VAL A 26 -5.47 4.62 11.94
CA VAL A 26 -6.08 5.13 13.18
C VAL A 26 -5.07 5.93 14.01
N LEU A 27 -3.80 5.53 14.00
CA LEU A 27 -2.74 6.18 14.78
C LEU A 27 -1.94 7.23 14.00
N ASP A 28 -2.33 7.54 12.75
CA ASP A 28 -1.61 8.43 11.81
C ASP A 28 -0.09 8.14 11.73
N LEU A 29 0.27 6.86 11.65
CA LEU A 29 1.67 6.41 11.51
C LEU A 29 2.13 6.52 10.04
N TYR A 30 2.27 7.76 9.58
CA TYR A 30 2.41 8.09 8.16
C TYR A 30 3.75 7.69 7.53
N ALA A 31 4.83 7.62 8.31
CA ALA A 31 6.15 7.23 7.83
C ALA A 31 6.48 5.79 8.22
N CYS A 32 6.72 4.92 7.24
CA CYS A 32 7.34 3.62 7.45
C CYS A 32 8.85 3.75 7.22
N VAL A 33 9.62 3.71 8.32
CA VAL A 33 11.08 3.83 8.31
C VAL A 33 11.71 2.44 8.38
N ARG A 34 12.57 2.10 7.41
CA ARG A 34 13.24 0.79 7.33
C ARG A 34 14.76 0.97 7.11
N PRO A 35 15.56 0.89 8.18
CA PRO A 35 17.01 0.77 8.06
C PRO A 35 17.37 -0.57 7.40
N VAL A 36 18.21 -0.51 6.36
CA VAL A 36 18.74 -1.67 5.65
C VAL A 36 20.25 -1.57 5.68
N ARG A 37 20.88 -2.47 6.44
CA ARG A 37 22.33 -2.54 6.59
C ARG A 37 22.81 -3.98 6.58
N TYR A 38 24.01 -4.19 6.08
CA TYR A 38 24.67 -5.48 6.18
C TYR A 38 25.27 -5.73 7.57
N TYR A 39 25.21 -6.98 8.01
CA TYR A 39 25.86 -7.47 9.22
C TYR A 39 26.89 -8.53 8.85
N LYS A 40 28.13 -8.32 9.30
CA LYS A 40 29.25 -9.22 9.02
C LYS A 40 28.92 -10.64 9.48
N GLY A 41 29.10 -11.62 8.59
CA GLY A 41 28.85 -13.04 8.86
C GLY A 41 27.45 -13.52 8.44
N VAL A 42 26.54 -12.63 8.06
CA VAL A 42 25.27 -13.01 7.44
C VAL A 42 25.51 -13.32 5.96
N PRO A 43 25.06 -14.48 5.44
CA PRO A 43 25.16 -14.76 4.00
C PRO A 43 24.28 -13.79 3.21
N ALA A 44 24.81 -13.24 2.12
CA ALA A 44 24.08 -12.32 1.26
C ALA A 44 24.22 -12.75 -0.21
N PRO A 45 23.15 -12.63 -1.01
CA PRO A 45 23.17 -13.03 -2.42
C PRO A 45 23.84 -12.00 -3.34
N VAL A 46 24.12 -10.80 -2.84
CA VAL A 46 24.70 -9.70 -3.62
C VAL A 46 26.23 -9.70 -3.52
N ARG A 47 26.90 -9.18 -4.56
CA ARG A 47 28.37 -9.20 -4.65
C ARG A 47 29.09 -8.34 -3.61
N PHE A 48 28.48 -7.22 -3.20
CA PHE A 48 29.06 -6.24 -2.27
C PHE A 48 28.04 -5.85 -1.19
N PRO A 49 27.65 -6.77 -0.29
CA PRO A 49 26.63 -6.50 0.72
C PRO A 49 27.08 -5.43 1.72
N GLU A 50 28.39 -5.30 1.98
CA GLU A 50 28.98 -4.29 2.86
C GLU A 50 28.74 -2.85 2.42
N LYS A 51 28.38 -2.63 1.15
CA LYS A 51 28.02 -1.31 0.62
C LYS A 51 26.55 -0.95 0.85
N VAL A 52 25.74 -1.87 1.39
CA VAL A 52 24.36 -1.61 1.73
C VAL A 52 24.30 -0.90 3.09
N ASP A 53 24.11 0.40 3.04
CA ASP A 53 23.82 1.25 4.19
C ASP A 53 22.82 2.34 3.75
N MET A 54 21.54 2.08 3.99
CA MET A 54 20.46 2.99 3.60
C MET A 54 19.28 2.92 4.56
N VAL A 55 18.50 3.99 4.59
CA VAL A 55 17.21 4.03 5.27
C VAL A 55 16.14 4.31 4.24
N VAL A 56 15.16 3.40 4.13
CA VAL A 56 14.00 3.59 3.27
C VAL A 56 12.93 4.32 4.07
N PHE A 57 12.57 5.51 3.59
CA PHE A 57 11.37 6.23 4.02
C PHE A 57 10.27 5.93 3.02
N ARG A 58 9.18 5.35 3.51
CA ARG A 58 8.02 5.00 2.71
C ARG A 58 6.77 5.67 3.27
N GLU A 59 6.05 6.40 2.44
CA GLU A 59 4.68 6.88 2.70
C GLU A 59 3.77 5.66 2.99
N ASN A 60 2.99 5.74 4.06
CA ASN A 60 2.34 4.58 4.67
C ASN A 60 0.83 4.80 4.98
N THR A 61 0.22 5.85 4.42
CA THR A 61 -1.20 6.19 4.61
C THR A 61 -2.04 6.02 3.34
N GLU A 62 -1.50 6.28 2.16
CA GLU A 62 -2.24 6.33 0.89
C GLU A 62 -1.86 5.18 -0.06
N ASP A 63 -1.79 5.46 -1.37
CA ASP A 63 -1.58 4.49 -2.43
C ASP A 63 -2.71 3.43 -2.48
N VAL A 64 -2.53 2.33 -3.21
CA VAL A 64 -3.46 1.20 -3.28
C VAL A 64 -3.73 0.57 -1.91
N TYR A 65 -2.87 0.81 -0.92
CA TYR A 65 -3.09 0.39 0.47
C TYR A 65 -4.24 1.16 1.15
N ALA A 66 -4.70 2.25 0.53
CA ALA A 66 -5.95 2.92 0.88
C ALA A 66 -7.19 2.02 0.67
N GLY A 67 -7.08 0.90 -0.07
CA GLY A 67 -8.11 -0.14 -0.14
C GLY A 67 -9.44 0.37 -0.72
N ILE A 68 -9.37 1.38 -1.60
CA ILE A 68 -10.54 1.93 -2.29
C ILE A 68 -10.71 1.10 -3.56
N GLU A 69 -11.46 0.01 -3.45
CA GLU A 69 -11.59 -0.98 -4.52
C GLU A 69 -12.98 -1.63 -4.57
N TRP A 70 -13.37 -2.04 -5.78
CA TRP A 70 -14.64 -2.70 -6.06
C TRP A 70 -14.43 -3.94 -6.94
N PRO A 71 -15.11 -5.06 -6.66
CA PRO A 71 -14.92 -6.30 -7.39
C PRO A 71 -15.45 -6.20 -8.82
N ALA A 72 -14.90 -7.04 -9.69
CA ALA A 72 -15.34 -7.19 -11.07
C ALA A 72 -16.85 -7.50 -11.15
N GLY A 73 -17.54 -6.87 -12.08
CA GLY A 73 -18.98 -7.06 -12.30
C GLY A 73 -19.88 -6.41 -11.24
N SER A 74 -19.33 -5.77 -10.21
CA SER A 74 -20.14 -5.04 -9.22
C SER A 74 -20.84 -3.83 -9.84
N PRO A 75 -22.03 -3.44 -9.33
CA PRO A 75 -22.71 -2.22 -9.77
C PRO A 75 -21.84 -0.96 -9.67
N GLU A 76 -21.01 -0.87 -8.63
CA GLU A 76 -20.10 0.24 -8.37
C GLU A 76 -18.98 0.30 -9.41
N ALA A 77 -18.31 -0.83 -9.68
CA ALA A 77 -17.26 -0.90 -10.70
C ALA A 77 -17.81 -0.54 -12.09
N ASN A 78 -18.98 -1.08 -12.45
CA ASN A 78 -19.62 -0.78 -13.73
C ASN A 78 -19.99 0.70 -13.86
N ARG A 79 -20.57 1.29 -12.81
CA ARG A 79 -20.91 2.72 -12.78
C ARG A 79 -19.66 3.59 -12.94
N LEU A 80 -18.57 3.25 -12.25
CA LEU A 80 -17.32 3.99 -12.33
C LEU A 80 -16.66 3.86 -13.71
N ALA A 81 -16.69 2.67 -14.32
CA ALA A 81 -16.20 2.46 -15.68
C ALA A 81 -16.99 3.31 -16.71
N SER A 82 -18.32 3.35 -16.61
CA SER A 82 -19.16 4.21 -17.46
C SER A 82 -18.83 5.68 -17.27
N TYR A 83 -18.70 6.14 -16.02
CA TYR A 83 -18.32 7.52 -15.72
C TYR A 83 -16.97 7.89 -16.36
N ILE A 84 -15.96 7.03 -16.22
CA ILE A 84 -14.62 7.24 -16.78
C ILE A 84 -14.66 7.27 -18.31
N LYS A 85 -15.50 6.45 -18.93
CA LYS A 85 -15.71 6.45 -20.39
C LYS A 85 -16.37 7.75 -20.86
N GLU A 86 -17.46 8.15 -20.22
CA GLU A 86 -18.28 9.29 -20.62
C GLU A 86 -17.60 10.64 -20.33
N HIS A 87 -16.96 10.78 -19.17
CA HIS A 87 -16.51 12.08 -18.66
C HIS A 87 -15.00 12.27 -18.75
N LEU A 88 -14.22 11.19 -18.76
CA LEU A 88 -12.75 11.25 -18.78
C LEU A 88 -12.14 10.71 -20.08
N ASN A 89 -12.97 10.23 -21.02
CA ASN A 89 -12.57 9.69 -22.31
C ASN A 89 -11.49 8.60 -22.18
N LYS A 90 -11.68 7.69 -21.22
CA LYS A 90 -10.83 6.51 -20.99
C LYS A 90 -11.69 5.26 -20.95
N GLU A 91 -11.17 4.17 -21.51
CA GLU A 91 -11.89 2.91 -21.54
C GLU A 91 -11.25 1.89 -20.59
N ILE A 92 -12.09 1.31 -19.73
CA ILE A 92 -11.75 0.18 -18.87
C ILE A 92 -12.39 -1.06 -19.48
N ARG A 93 -11.63 -2.16 -19.55
CA ARG A 93 -12.13 -3.43 -20.09
C ARG A 93 -13.38 -3.88 -19.29
N PRO A 94 -14.44 -4.37 -19.93
CA PRO A 94 -15.58 -4.98 -19.24
C PRO A 94 -15.13 -6.07 -18.25
N ASP A 95 -15.90 -6.25 -17.18
CA ASP A 95 -15.61 -7.22 -16.11
C ASP A 95 -14.28 -6.98 -15.36
N SER A 96 -13.73 -5.77 -15.43
CA SER A 96 -12.58 -5.39 -14.60
C SER A 96 -13.02 -5.05 -13.17
N ALA A 97 -12.28 -5.52 -12.18
CA ALA A 97 -12.28 -4.90 -10.85
C ALA A 97 -11.62 -3.52 -10.95
N ILE A 98 -12.05 -2.57 -10.12
CA ILE A 98 -11.50 -1.21 -10.13
C ILE A 98 -10.94 -0.88 -8.76
N GLY A 99 -9.69 -0.41 -8.73
CA GLY A 99 -9.04 0.16 -7.57
C GLY A 99 -8.61 1.61 -7.83
N ILE A 100 -8.69 2.47 -6.82
CA ILE A 100 -8.24 3.85 -6.89
C ILE A 100 -6.95 3.99 -6.10
N LYS A 101 -5.97 4.66 -6.71
CA LYS A 101 -4.68 5.00 -6.10
C LYS A 101 -4.63 6.50 -5.81
N PRO A 102 -5.12 6.96 -4.65
CA PRO A 102 -4.92 8.34 -4.24
C PRO A 102 -3.45 8.57 -3.85
N MET A 103 -2.92 9.72 -4.24
CA MET A 103 -1.62 10.23 -3.81
C MET A 103 -1.73 11.75 -3.64
N SER A 104 -1.51 12.25 -2.44
CA SER A 104 -1.65 13.66 -2.10
C SER A 104 -0.29 14.33 -1.88
N LYS A 105 -0.26 15.63 -2.18
CA LYS A 105 0.90 16.50 -1.88
C LYS A 105 1.19 16.53 -0.38
N MET A 106 0.15 16.55 0.45
CA MET A 106 0.27 16.59 1.91
C MET A 106 0.96 15.32 2.44
N ALA A 107 0.52 14.14 2.02
CA ALA A 107 1.13 12.89 2.46
C ALA A 107 2.59 12.77 1.98
N SER A 108 2.87 13.24 0.76
CA SER A 108 4.22 13.14 0.17
C SER A 108 5.23 14.12 0.76
N GLN A 109 4.80 15.27 1.29
CA GLN A 109 5.68 16.32 1.83
C GLN A 109 5.85 16.28 3.36
N ARG A 110 5.15 15.36 4.04
CA ARG A 110 5.21 15.17 5.50
C ARG A 110 6.49 14.50 5.96
#